data_AF-A0A9E5LKJ8-F1
#
_entry.id   AF-A0A9E5LKJ8-F1
#
_cell.length_a   1.000
_cell.length_b   1.000
_cell.length_c   1.000
_cell.angle_alpha   90.00
_cell.angle_beta   90.00
_cell.angle_gamma   90.00
#
_symmetry.space_group_name_H-M   'P 1'
#
loop_
_entity.id
_entity.type
_entity.pdbx_description
1 polymer ?
#
loop_
_entity_poly.entity_id
_entity_poly.type
_entity_poly.pdbx_seq_one_letter_code
_entity_poly.pdbx_strand_id
1 'polypeptide(L)'
;RAPLNSVEGFIRQIIGWREYIRGIYFLQGPNYTQNNYLDHNRPLPSLYWGQKSGLNCLDQCVKQTEDFSYAHHIQRLMVTGNFALLTGVSPYEIHEWYLSVYIDAFEWVEAPNTIGMSQFADGGVVASKPYVSSGAYINKMSNYCKSCKFKVAEKVGKDACPFNALYWHFLSRNRAKFQGNPRMAQMYRTWDRMNEDHKNNVIKSADEFLNGLN
;
A
#
# COMPACT_ATOMS: atom_id res chain seq x y z
N ARG A 1 -23.65 0.00 26.88
CA ARG A 1 -24.15 -0.09 25.48
C ARG A 1 -23.11 0.54 24.56
N ALA A 2 -22.81 -0.07 23.42
CA ALA A 2 -21.87 0.49 22.45
C ALA A 2 -22.54 1.60 21.59
N PRO A 3 -21.79 2.62 21.12
CA PRO A 3 -22.33 3.68 20.27
C PRO A 3 -22.61 3.17 18.85
N LEU A 4 -23.60 3.76 18.18
CA LEU A 4 -24.09 3.28 16.88
C LEU A 4 -23.01 3.23 15.80
N ASN A 5 -22.15 4.24 15.74
CA ASN A 5 -21.06 4.29 14.75
C ASN A 5 -20.06 3.13 14.91
N SER A 6 -19.85 2.64 16.13
CA SER A 6 -19.00 1.47 16.38
C SER A 6 -19.70 0.18 15.93
N VAL A 7 -20.98 0.03 16.25
CA VAL A 7 -21.75 -1.17 15.89
C VAL A 7 -21.96 -1.27 14.39
N GLU A 8 -22.40 -0.19 13.74
CA GLU A 8 -22.56 -0.13 12.29
C GLU A 8 -21.21 -0.32 11.59
N GLY A 9 -20.15 0.32 12.08
CA GLY A 9 -18.81 0.20 11.52
C GLY A 9 -18.31 -1.25 11.51
N PHE A 10 -18.52 -1.96 12.61
CA PHE A 10 -18.19 -3.38 12.74
C PHE A 10 -19.03 -4.26 11.81
N ILE A 11 -20.37 -4.12 11.86
CA ILE A 11 -21.29 -4.91 11.02
C ILE A 11 -20.99 -4.73 9.54
N ARG A 12 -20.69 -3.49 9.10
CA ARG A 12 -20.34 -3.16 7.72
C ARG A 12 -19.08 -3.86 7.23
N GLN A 13 -18.13 -4.19 8.09
CA GLN A 13 -16.96 -4.97 7.65
C GLN A 13 -17.34 -6.42 7.31
N ILE A 14 -18.39 -6.95 7.94
CA ILE A 14 -18.85 -8.33 7.75
C ILE A 14 -19.85 -8.38 6.59
N ILE A 15 -21.05 -7.81 6.76
CA ILE A 15 -22.12 -7.93 5.75
C ILE A 15 -21.89 -7.04 4.52
N GLY A 16 -20.99 -6.05 4.64
CA GLY A 16 -20.53 -5.24 3.52
C GLY A 16 -19.27 -5.84 2.91
N TRP A 17 -18.09 -5.53 3.47
CA TRP A 17 -16.82 -5.88 2.86
C TRP A 17 -16.58 -7.37 2.67
N ARG A 18 -16.77 -8.20 3.70
CA ARG A 18 -16.51 -9.65 3.59
C ARG A 18 -17.39 -10.32 2.53
N GLU A 19 -18.68 -9.98 2.49
CA GLU A 19 -19.60 -10.51 1.47
C GLU A 19 -19.32 -9.93 0.07
N TYR A 20 -19.01 -8.64 -0.03
CA TYR A 20 -18.67 -7.98 -1.29
C TYR A 20 -17.41 -8.58 -1.93
N ILE A 21 -16.35 -8.75 -1.14
CA ILE A 21 -15.08 -9.34 -1.59
C ILE A 21 -15.29 -10.78 -2.07
N ARG A 22 -16.10 -11.57 -1.35
CA ARG A 22 -16.48 -12.92 -1.79
C ARG A 22 -17.18 -12.89 -3.15
N GLY A 23 -18.11 -11.97 -3.34
CA GLY A 23 -18.81 -11.77 -4.62
C GLY A 23 -17.84 -11.42 -5.76
N ILE A 24 -16.90 -10.51 -5.53
CA ILE A 24 -15.87 -10.14 -6.52
C ILE A 24 -15.03 -11.35 -6.92
N TYR A 25 -14.54 -12.12 -5.95
CA TYR A 25 -13.70 -13.29 -6.24
C TYR A 25 -14.37 -14.26 -7.22
N PHE A 26 -15.61 -14.68 -6.94
CA PHE A 26 -16.32 -15.61 -7.81
C PHE A 26 -16.76 -14.99 -9.14
N LEU A 27 -17.04 -13.68 -9.17
CA LEU A 27 -17.43 -12.98 -10.39
C LEU A 27 -16.25 -12.80 -11.36
N GLN A 28 -15.06 -12.51 -10.84
CA GLN A 28 -13.87 -12.27 -11.65
C GLN A 28 -13.18 -13.56 -12.11
N GLY A 29 -13.41 -14.67 -11.41
CA GLY A 29 -12.96 -16.00 -11.81
C GLY A 29 -11.46 -16.25 -11.54
N PRO A 30 -10.95 -17.41 -12.02
CA PRO A 30 -9.66 -17.95 -11.58
C PRO A 30 -8.44 -17.14 -12.02
N ASN A 31 -8.57 -16.29 -13.05
CA ASN A 31 -7.46 -15.47 -13.54
C ASN A 31 -7.32 -14.13 -12.81
N TYR A 32 -8.18 -13.84 -11.82
CA TYR A 32 -8.19 -12.55 -11.15
C TYR A 32 -6.87 -12.23 -10.43
N THR A 33 -6.16 -13.24 -9.90
CA THR A 33 -4.84 -13.08 -9.26
C THR A 33 -3.72 -12.72 -10.23
N GLN A 34 -3.95 -12.84 -11.54
CA GLN A 34 -2.98 -12.48 -12.60
C GLN A 34 -3.11 -11.01 -13.03
N ASN A 35 -4.07 -10.26 -12.49
CA ASN A 35 -4.26 -8.87 -12.83
C ASN A 35 -3.03 -8.03 -12.46
N ASN A 36 -2.54 -7.25 -13.43
CA ASN A 36 -1.40 -6.34 -13.26
C ASN A 36 -1.60 -5.03 -14.03
N TYR A 37 -2.71 -4.33 -13.76
CA TYR A 37 -3.08 -3.08 -14.44
C TYR A 37 -1.96 -2.03 -14.43
N LEU A 38 -1.12 -2.00 -13.38
CA LEU A 38 -0.03 -1.03 -13.24
C LEU A 38 1.30 -1.47 -13.87
N ASP A 39 1.40 -2.70 -14.37
CA ASP A 39 2.62 -3.28 -14.94
C ASP A 39 3.79 -3.27 -13.95
N HIS A 40 3.51 -3.72 -12.72
CA HIS A 40 4.48 -3.82 -11.65
C HIS A 40 5.12 -5.22 -11.65
N ASN A 41 6.45 -5.28 -11.65
CA ASN A 41 7.21 -6.53 -11.85
C ASN A 41 8.38 -6.70 -10.87
N ARG A 42 8.53 -5.82 -9.85
CA ARG A 42 9.61 -5.95 -8.87
C ARG A 42 9.34 -7.15 -7.94
N PRO A 43 10.37 -7.94 -7.57
CA PRO A 43 10.21 -8.97 -6.56
C PRO A 43 9.81 -8.37 -5.20
N LEU A 44 9.16 -9.18 -4.38
CA LEU A 44 8.79 -8.85 -3.02
C LEU A 44 10.06 -8.72 -2.18
N PRO A 45 10.30 -7.55 -1.55
CA PRO A 45 11.52 -7.34 -0.80
C PRO A 45 11.68 -8.31 0.38
N SER A 46 12.90 -8.70 0.66
CA SER A 46 13.28 -9.62 1.76
C SER A 46 12.73 -9.21 3.13
N LEU A 47 12.44 -7.91 3.33
CA LEU A 47 11.84 -7.39 4.57
C LEU A 47 10.49 -8.01 4.91
N TYR A 48 9.72 -8.46 3.91
CA TYR A 48 8.43 -9.12 4.13
C TYR A 48 8.59 -10.48 4.80
N TRP A 49 9.78 -11.07 4.70
CA TRP A 49 10.15 -12.34 5.31
C TRP A 49 11.06 -12.15 6.55
N GLY A 50 11.00 -10.97 7.18
CA GLY A 50 11.62 -10.71 8.48
C GLY A 50 12.96 -9.97 8.45
N GLN A 51 13.55 -9.73 7.28
CA GLN A 51 14.77 -8.92 7.19
C GLN A 51 14.49 -7.48 7.65
N LYS A 52 15.37 -6.92 8.50
CA LYS A 52 15.18 -5.56 9.02
C LYS A 52 15.37 -4.52 7.92
N SER A 53 14.35 -3.70 7.70
CA SER A 53 14.37 -2.59 6.74
C SER A 53 14.88 -1.28 7.36
N GLY A 54 14.75 -1.13 8.68
CA GLY A 54 14.96 0.13 9.39
C GLY A 54 13.79 1.11 9.25
N LEU A 55 12.75 0.76 8.50
CA LEU A 55 11.46 1.45 8.50
C LEU A 55 10.64 0.88 9.65
N ASN A 56 10.66 1.57 10.80
CA ASN A 56 10.03 1.07 12.02
C ASN A 56 8.56 0.63 11.84
N CYS A 57 7.78 1.32 11.00
CA CYS A 57 6.41 0.89 10.70
C CYS A 57 6.34 -0.50 10.04
N LEU A 58 7.18 -0.77 9.02
CA LEU A 58 7.24 -2.08 8.36
C LEU A 58 7.81 -3.14 9.30
N ASP A 59 8.92 -2.83 9.97
CA ASP A 59 9.60 -3.77 10.86
C ASP A 59 8.67 -4.23 12.00
N GLN A 60 7.82 -3.34 12.53
CA GLN A 60 6.83 -3.67 13.56
C GLN A 60 5.67 -4.49 12.99
N CYS A 61 5.14 -4.12 11.82
CA CYS A 61 4.03 -4.86 11.20
C CYS A 61 4.44 -6.28 10.80
N VAL A 62 5.60 -6.43 10.16
CA VAL A 62 6.13 -7.75 9.77
C VAL A 62 6.45 -8.57 11.01
N LYS A 63 7.03 -7.97 12.06
CA LYS A 63 7.30 -8.70 13.31
C LYS A 63 6.02 -9.20 13.98
N GLN A 64 4.98 -8.37 14.02
CA GLN A 64 3.68 -8.79 14.56
C GLN A 64 3.05 -9.91 13.71
N THR A 65 3.18 -9.84 12.39
CA THR A 65 2.75 -10.92 11.48
C THR A 65 3.53 -12.20 11.73
N GLU A 66 4.84 -12.14 11.93
CA GLU A 66 5.67 -13.31 12.27
C GLU A 66 5.25 -13.95 13.60
N ASP A 67 5.05 -13.14 14.64
CA ASP A 67 4.76 -13.64 16.00
C ASP A 67 3.33 -14.16 16.18
N PHE A 68 2.37 -13.57 15.47
CA PHE A 68 0.94 -13.79 15.75
C PHE A 68 0.14 -14.26 14.52
N SER A 69 0.77 -14.35 13.35
CA SER A 69 0.07 -14.56 12.06
C SER A 69 -1.08 -13.58 11.87
N TYR A 70 -0.95 -12.36 12.43
CA TYR A 70 -2.03 -11.37 12.49
C TYR A 70 -1.50 -9.93 12.42
N ALA A 71 -2.07 -9.17 11.51
CA ALA A 71 -2.05 -7.71 11.50
C ALA A 71 -3.47 -7.21 11.26
N HIS A 72 -3.86 -6.10 11.89
CA HIS A 72 -5.19 -5.53 11.68
C HIS A 72 -5.28 -4.82 10.32
N HIS A 73 -6.51 -4.59 9.84
CA HIS A 73 -6.76 -4.12 8.47
C HIS A 73 -5.88 -2.93 8.01
N ILE A 74 -5.73 -1.88 8.82
CA ILE A 74 -4.97 -0.70 8.40
C ILE A 74 -3.44 -0.91 8.36
N GLN A 75 -2.89 -1.90 9.07
CA GLN A 75 -1.49 -2.31 8.92
C GLN A 75 -1.30 -2.98 7.55
N ARG A 76 -2.18 -3.93 7.21
CA ARG A 76 -2.19 -4.60 5.90
C ARG A 76 -2.33 -3.59 4.78
N LEU A 77 -3.32 -2.71 4.83
CA LEU A 77 -3.60 -1.78 3.74
C LEU A 77 -2.56 -0.64 3.64
N MET A 78 -2.31 0.08 4.73
CA MET A 78 -1.60 1.37 4.66
C MET A 78 -0.12 1.31 5.06
N VAL A 79 0.37 0.17 5.56
CA VAL A 79 1.79 -0.03 5.84
C VAL A 79 2.40 -0.98 4.82
N THR A 80 2.12 -2.29 4.91
CA THR A 80 2.71 -3.29 4.00
C THR A 80 2.14 -3.16 2.59
N GLY A 81 0.83 -3.09 2.42
CA GLY A 81 0.17 -2.95 1.12
C GLY A 81 0.56 -1.68 0.37
N ASN A 82 0.49 -0.53 1.05
CA ASN A 82 0.93 0.76 0.53
C ASN A 82 2.42 0.72 0.12
N PHE A 83 3.30 0.13 0.93
CA PHE A 83 4.71 0.03 0.57
C PHE A 83 4.92 -0.81 -0.70
N ALA A 84 4.35 -2.02 -0.78
CA ALA A 84 4.42 -2.86 -1.98
C ALA A 84 3.96 -2.12 -3.25
N LEU A 85 2.82 -1.43 -3.15
CA LEU A 85 2.25 -0.66 -4.25
C LEU A 85 3.18 0.48 -4.69
N LEU A 86 3.70 1.23 -3.72
CA LEU A 86 4.60 2.36 -3.97
C LEU A 86 5.95 1.91 -4.57
N THR A 87 6.46 0.74 -4.20
CA THR A 87 7.72 0.21 -4.71
C THR A 87 7.60 -0.58 -6.01
N GLY A 88 6.38 -0.77 -6.51
CA GLY A 88 6.16 -1.46 -7.77
C GLY A 88 6.33 -2.98 -7.71
N VAL A 89 6.03 -3.57 -6.54
CA VAL A 89 6.08 -5.02 -6.33
C VAL A 89 5.02 -5.70 -7.21
N SER A 90 5.37 -6.86 -7.76
CA SER A 90 4.45 -7.73 -8.48
C SER A 90 3.20 -8.00 -7.64
N PRO A 91 1.98 -7.72 -8.16
CA PRO A 91 0.73 -8.02 -7.46
C PRO A 91 0.60 -9.50 -7.09
N TYR A 92 1.19 -10.38 -7.90
CA TYR A 92 1.21 -11.82 -7.65
C TYR A 92 2.09 -12.17 -6.43
N GLU A 93 3.29 -11.61 -6.31
CA GLU A 93 4.18 -11.93 -5.18
C GLU A 93 3.65 -11.40 -3.84
N ILE A 94 3.04 -10.22 -3.84
CA ILE A 94 2.41 -9.70 -2.62
C ILE A 94 1.13 -10.47 -2.27
N HIS A 95 0.39 -10.98 -3.26
CA HIS A 95 -0.72 -11.92 -3.06
C HIS A 95 -0.25 -13.22 -2.40
N GLU A 96 0.81 -13.85 -2.91
CA GLU A 96 1.36 -15.07 -2.29
C GLU A 96 1.77 -14.81 -0.84
N TRP A 97 2.37 -13.66 -0.53
CA TRP A 97 2.73 -13.31 0.84
C TRP A 97 1.50 -13.15 1.73
N TYR A 98 0.52 -12.33 1.35
CA TYR A 98 -0.70 -12.12 2.14
C TYR A 98 -1.46 -13.42 2.37
N LEU A 99 -1.51 -14.30 1.37
CA LEU A 99 -2.14 -15.62 1.46
C LEU A 99 -1.40 -16.55 2.42
N SER A 100 -0.07 -16.42 2.52
CA SER A 100 0.77 -17.31 3.32
C SER A 100 0.84 -16.93 4.81
N VAL A 101 0.84 -15.64 5.13
CA VAL A 101 1.29 -15.17 6.46
C VAL A 101 0.17 -14.86 7.47
N TYR A 102 -1.08 -14.70 7.03
CA TYR A 102 -2.18 -14.38 7.92
C TYR A 102 -3.06 -15.59 8.22
N ILE A 103 -3.39 -15.79 9.49
CA ILE A 103 -4.20 -16.91 9.97
C ILE A 103 -5.62 -16.96 9.39
N ASP A 104 -6.10 -15.82 8.88
CA ASP A 104 -7.43 -15.63 8.30
C ASP A 104 -7.42 -15.60 6.76
N ALA A 105 -6.27 -15.90 6.13
CA ALA A 105 -6.13 -15.81 4.68
C ALA A 105 -6.64 -17.08 3.97
N PHE A 106 -7.64 -16.86 3.13
CA PHE A 106 -8.09 -17.80 2.10
C PHE A 106 -8.26 -17.00 0.81
N GLU A 107 -7.95 -17.58 -0.34
CA GLU A 107 -7.89 -16.84 -1.61
C GLU A 107 -9.15 -16.02 -1.90
N TRP A 108 -10.34 -16.56 -1.58
CA TRP A 108 -11.62 -15.87 -1.81
C TRP A 108 -11.77 -14.54 -1.06
N VAL A 109 -11.11 -14.39 0.10
CA VAL A 109 -11.11 -13.17 0.90
C VAL A 109 -9.84 -12.36 0.71
N GLU A 110 -8.71 -13.02 0.51
CA GLU A 110 -7.41 -12.39 0.41
C GLU A 110 -7.22 -11.75 -0.98
N ALA A 111 -7.50 -12.46 -2.07
CA ALA A 111 -7.14 -12.00 -3.41
C ALA A 111 -7.81 -10.67 -3.80
N PRO A 112 -9.12 -10.44 -3.59
CA PRO A 112 -9.70 -9.13 -3.94
C PRO A 112 -9.31 -8.00 -2.99
N ASN A 113 -8.91 -8.32 -1.75
CA ASN A 113 -8.29 -7.31 -0.88
C ASN A 113 -6.87 -6.95 -1.36
N THR A 114 -6.08 -7.93 -1.80
CA THR A 114 -4.71 -7.66 -2.25
C THR A 114 -4.68 -7.07 -3.64
N ILE A 115 -5.19 -7.78 -4.64
CA ILE A 115 -5.18 -7.38 -6.05
C ILE A 115 -5.98 -6.10 -6.26
N GLY A 116 -7.20 -6.04 -5.75
CA GLY A 116 -8.11 -4.90 -5.98
C GLY A 116 -7.88 -3.75 -5.03
N MET A 117 -8.17 -3.95 -3.74
CA MET A 117 -8.14 -2.87 -2.76
C MET A 117 -6.72 -2.34 -2.53
N SER A 118 -5.76 -3.22 -2.25
CA SER A 118 -4.42 -2.80 -1.83
C SER A 118 -3.54 -2.40 -3.00
N GLN A 119 -3.51 -3.19 -4.07
CA GLN A 119 -2.55 -3.00 -5.17
C GLN A 119 -3.14 -2.27 -6.38
N PHE A 120 -4.46 -2.05 -6.42
CA PHE A 120 -5.14 -1.43 -7.57
C PHE A 120 -4.81 -2.14 -8.90
N ALA A 121 -4.48 -3.42 -8.83
CA ALA A 121 -3.98 -4.20 -9.96
C ALA A 121 -5.13 -4.65 -10.88
N ASP A 122 -6.38 -4.58 -10.40
CA ASP A 122 -7.60 -4.81 -11.18
C ASP A 122 -8.12 -3.57 -11.92
N GLY A 123 -7.40 -2.43 -11.86
CA GLY A 123 -7.79 -1.20 -12.53
C GLY A 123 -9.02 -0.50 -11.94
N GLY A 124 -9.46 -0.92 -10.75
CA GLY A 124 -10.50 -0.24 -9.98
C GLY A 124 -11.84 -0.98 -9.88
N VAL A 125 -11.83 -2.31 -10.00
CA VAL A 125 -13.04 -3.13 -9.78
C VAL A 125 -13.48 -3.03 -8.31
N VAL A 126 -12.54 -3.15 -7.36
CA VAL A 126 -12.83 -3.07 -5.92
C VAL A 126 -12.80 -1.64 -5.38
N ALA A 127 -11.90 -0.80 -5.90
CA ALA A 127 -11.67 0.54 -5.37
C ALA A 127 -11.65 1.59 -6.50
N SER A 128 -12.25 2.75 -6.27
CA SER A 128 -12.25 3.86 -7.25
C SER A 128 -10.94 4.67 -7.31
N LYS A 129 -9.99 4.44 -6.39
CA LYS A 129 -8.66 5.09 -6.35
C LYS A 129 -7.66 4.19 -5.64
N PRO A 130 -6.36 4.26 -5.95
CA PRO A 130 -5.33 3.51 -5.22
C PRO A 130 -5.19 4.00 -3.78
N TYR A 131 -5.03 3.08 -2.82
CA TYR A 131 -4.75 3.38 -1.42
C TYR A 131 -3.25 3.59 -1.20
N VAL A 132 -2.74 4.71 -1.74
CA VAL A 132 -1.35 5.14 -1.53
C VAL A 132 -1.27 6.34 -0.60
N SER A 133 -0.23 6.39 0.21
CA SER A 133 0.05 7.54 1.08
C SER A 133 1.53 7.74 1.34
N SER A 134 1.91 8.99 1.59
CA SER A 134 3.23 9.34 2.08
C SER A 134 3.37 9.05 3.58
N GLY A 135 4.57 9.24 4.12
CA GLY A 135 4.84 9.05 5.55
C GLY A 135 3.99 9.94 6.46
N ALA A 136 3.45 11.05 5.94
CA ALA A 136 2.56 11.94 6.69
C ALA A 136 1.29 11.23 7.20
N TYR A 137 0.74 10.29 6.44
CA TYR A 137 -0.41 9.49 6.88
C TYR A 137 -0.02 8.57 8.05
N ILE A 138 1.07 7.81 7.90
CA ILE A 138 1.56 6.89 8.92
C ILE A 138 1.89 7.66 10.21
N ASN A 139 2.52 8.83 10.11
CA ASN A 139 2.82 9.67 11.28
C ASN A 139 1.56 10.19 11.98
N LYS A 140 0.50 10.50 11.23
CA LYS A 140 -0.77 10.96 11.80
C LYS A 140 -1.55 9.85 12.49
N MET A 141 -1.48 8.63 11.94
CA MET A 141 -2.33 7.50 12.34
C MET A 141 -1.63 6.49 13.26
N SER A 142 -0.37 6.75 13.63
CA SER A 142 0.42 5.84 14.46
C SER A 142 1.43 6.61 15.31
N ASN A 143 2.17 5.88 16.14
CA ASN A 143 3.33 6.36 16.87
C ASN A 143 4.68 5.86 16.29
N TYR A 144 4.68 5.14 15.16
CA TYR A 144 5.89 4.50 14.61
C TYR A 144 7.02 5.51 14.29
N CYS A 145 6.66 6.69 13.80
CA CYS A 145 7.63 7.68 13.33
C CYS A 145 8.48 8.29 14.46
N LYS A 146 8.01 8.25 15.72
CA LYS A 146 8.72 8.83 16.87
C LYS A 146 10.05 8.13 17.15
N SER A 147 10.13 6.84 16.85
CA SER A 147 11.32 5.99 17.07
C SER A 147 11.89 5.46 15.75
N CYS A 148 11.56 6.08 14.62
CA CYS A 148 12.06 5.67 13.31
C CYS A 148 13.40 6.35 13.01
N LYS A 149 14.33 5.63 12.37
CA LYS A 149 15.60 6.24 11.92
C LYS A 149 15.37 7.31 10.85
N PHE A 150 14.30 7.16 10.06
CA PHE A 150 13.92 8.09 9.01
C PHE A 150 13.04 9.20 9.54
N LYS A 151 13.36 10.43 9.14
CA LYS A 151 12.64 11.65 9.50
C LYS A 151 11.45 11.84 8.56
N VAL A 152 10.24 11.72 9.10
CA VAL A 152 9.00 11.83 8.31
C VAL A 152 8.71 13.24 7.80
N ALA A 153 9.25 14.26 8.46
CA ALA A 153 9.12 15.65 8.03
C ALA A 153 9.90 15.95 6.74
N GLU A 154 11.08 15.33 6.60
CA GLU A 154 11.98 15.49 5.45
C GLU A 154 11.37 14.85 4.19
N LYS A 155 11.46 15.56 3.05
CA LYS A 155 10.83 15.13 1.79
C LYS A 155 11.75 14.31 0.90
N VAL A 156 13.05 14.59 0.94
CA VAL A 156 14.08 14.02 0.05
C VAL A 156 15.39 13.86 0.82
N GLY A 157 16.30 13.04 0.28
CA GLY A 157 17.62 12.79 0.85
C GLY A 157 17.69 11.59 1.81
N LYS A 158 18.90 11.26 2.25
CA LYS A 158 19.24 9.99 2.94
C LYS A 158 18.47 9.72 4.24
N ASP A 159 18.11 10.77 4.98
CA ASP A 159 17.40 10.65 6.25
C ASP A 159 15.87 10.72 6.07
N ALA A 160 15.38 11.06 4.88
CA ALA A 160 13.94 11.26 4.65
C ALA A 160 13.18 9.94 4.66
N CYS A 161 11.94 9.97 5.15
CA CYS A 161 11.05 8.82 5.07
C CYS A 161 10.81 8.44 3.59
N PRO A 162 11.19 7.23 3.14
CA PRO A 162 11.07 6.80 1.75
C PRO A 162 9.65 6.89 1.20
N PHE A 163 8.62 6.67 2.04
CA PHE A 163 7.22 6.84 1.64
C PHE A 163 6.92 8.24 1.04
N ASN A 164 7.65 9.28 1.44
CA ASN A 164 7.44 10.64 0.92
C ASN A 164 7.85 10.74 -0.56
N ALA A 165 9.04 10.28 -0.90
CA ALA A 165 9.53 10.30 -2.27
C ALA A 165 8.80 9.26 -3.13
N LEU A 166 8.63 8.04 -2.61
CA LEU A 166 7.94 6.95 -3.29
C LEU A 166 6.49 7.29 -3.66
N TYR A 167 5.77 8.02 -2.80
CA TYR A 167 4.40 8.46 -3.08
C TYR A 167 4.31 9.30 -4.36
N TRP A 168 5.16 10.30 -4.49
CA TRP A 168 5.17 11.15 -5.68
C TRP A 168 5.75 10.44 -6.89
N HIS A 169 6.77 9.59 -6.70
CA HIS A 169 7.31 8.74 -7.76
C HIS A 169 6.23 7.81 -8.36
N PHE A 170 5.42 7.18 -7.49
CA PHE A 170 4.28 6.36 -7.91
C PHE A 170 3.26 7.14 -8.75
N LEU A 171 2.89 8.34 -8.31
CA LEU A 171 1.95 9.19 -9.05
C LEU A 171 2.54 9.64 -10.38
N SER A 172 3.80 10.06 -10.39
CA SER A 172 4.49 10.52 -11.60
C SER A 172 4.52 9.43 -12.68
N ARG A 173 5.01 8.22 -12.33
CA ARG A 173 5.15 7.11 -13.30
C ARG A 173 3.83 6.53 -13.78
N ASN A 174 2.75 6.66 -13.00
CA ASN A 174 1.41 6.18 -13.36
C ASN A 174 0.45 7.28 -13.83
N ARG A 175 0.96 8.48 -14.13
CA ARG A 175 0.12 9.63 -14.50
C ARG A 175 -0.82 9.34 -15.66
N ALA A 176 -0.35 8.67 -16.71
CA ALA A 176 -1.15 8.33 -17.88
C ALA A 176 -2.41 7.51 -17.52
N LYS A 177 -2.30 6.58 -16.56
CA LYS A 177 -3.40 5.72 -16.08
C LYS A 177 -4.37 6.47 -15.15
N PHE A 178 -3.87 7.45 -14.38
CA PHE A 178 -4.67 8.09 -13.32
C PHE A 178 -5.11 9.52 -13.60
N GLN A 179 -4.58 10.22 -14.60
CA GLN A 179 -4.92 11.63 -14.86
C GLN A 179 -6.40 11.84 -15.18
N GLY A 180 -7.06 10.81 -15.74
CA GLY A 180 -8.50 10.82 -15.99
C GLY A 180 -9.36 10.52 -14.75
N ASN A 181 -8.77 10.12 -13.62
CA ASN A 181 -9.51 9.80 -12.40
C ASN A 181 -9.80 11.08 -11.59
N PRO A 182 -11.08 11.50 -11.45
CA PRO A 182 -11.42 12.73 -10.73
C PRO A 182 -10.99 12.73 -9.27
N ARG A 183 -10.92 11.56 -8.63
CA ARG A 183 -10.49 11.43 -7.23
C ARG A 183 -8.98 11.63 -7.04
N MET A 184 -8.21 11.60 -8.12
CA MET A 184 -6.74 11.80 -8.13
C MET A 184 -6.33 13.20 -8.61
N ALA A 185 -7.28 14.01 -9.07
CA ALA A 185 -7.01 15.32 -9.69
C ALA A 185 -6.27 16.29 -8.75
N GLN A 186 -6.60 16.28 -7.45
CA GLN A 186 -5.97 17.18 -6.48
C GLN A 186 -4.48 16.86 -6.28
N MET A 187 -4.11 15.57 -6.32
CA MET A 187 -2.73 15.14 -6.18
C MET A 187 -1.90 15.61 -7.37
N TYR A 188 -2.41 15.44 -8.60
CA TYR A 188 -1.71 15.92 -9.80
C TYR A 188 -1.60 17.44 -9.88
N ARG A 189 -2.65 18.17 -9.49
CA ARG A 189 -2.56 19.64 -9.37
C ARG A 189 -1.50 20.08 -8.35
N THR A 190 -1.36 19.34 -7.26
CA THR A 190 -0.33 19.61 -6.26
C THR A 190 1.06 19.33 -6.83
N TRP A 191 1.24 18.19 -7.48
CA TRP A 191 2.48 17.82 -8.18
C TRP A 191 2.87 18.89 -9.22
N ASP A 192 1.95 19.30 -10.08
CA ASP A 192 2.21 20.25 -11.16
C ASP A 192 2.69 21.62 -10.67
N ARG A 193 2.24 22.04 -9.48
CA ARG A 193 2.64 23.30 -8.83
C ARG A 193 4.02 23.23 -8.14
N MET A 194 4.60 22.05 -7.96
CA MET A 194 5.94 21.92 -7.40
C MET A 194 6.97 22.45 -8.40
N ASN A 195 8.06 23.04 -7.89
CA ASN A 195 9.17 23.45 -8.74
C ASN A 195 9.88 22.22 -9.34
N GLU A 196 10.46 22.38 -10.53
CA GLU A 196 11.08 21.26 -11.27
C GLU A 196 12.28 20.65 -10.54
N ASP A 197 13.11 21.46 -9.88
CA ASP A 197 14.24 20.96 -9.10
C ASP A 197 13.79 20.05 -7.95
N HIS A 198 12.68 20.38 -7.29
CA HIS A 198 12.08 19.57 -6.24
C HIS A 198 11.51 18.27 -6.80
N LYS A 199 10.81 18.33 -7.94
CA LYS A 199 10.33 17.12 -8.63
C LYS A 199 11.50 16.19 -8.95
N ASN A 200 12.57 16.72 -9.55
CA ASN A 200 13.77 15.96 -9.89
C ASN A 200 14.42 15.33 -8.65
N ASN A 201 14.55 16.08 -7.54
CA ASN A 201 15.09 15.56 -6.29
C ASN A 201 14.22 14.46 -5.66
N VAL A 202 12.89 14.59 -5.77
CA VAL A 202 11.92 13.58 -5.31
C VAL A 202 12.07 12.29 -6.11
N ILE A 203 12.11 12.38 -7.44
CA ILE A 203 12.29 11.22 -8.32
C ILE A 203 13.64 10.56 -8.04
N LYS A 204 14.73 11.33 -8.02
CA LYS A 204 16.07 10.83 -7.69
C LYS A 204 16.12 10.10 -6.34
N SER A 205 15.53 10.69 -5.29
CA SER A 205 15.50 10.06 -3.96
C SER A 205 14.71 8.75 -3.95
N ALA A 206 13.62 8.67 -4.73
CA ALA A 206 12.85 7.45 -4.86
C ALA A 206 13.63 6.36 -5.61
N ASP A 207 14.30 6.72 -6.71
CA ASP A 207 15.10 5.79 -7.51
C ASP A 207 16.30 5.26 -6.72
N GLU A 208 17.01 6.11 -5.98
CA GLU A 208 18.09 5.70 -5.08
C GLU A 208 17.61 4.69 -4.04
N PHE A 209 16.43 4.92 -3.44
CA PHE A 209 15.84 3.97 -2.50
C PHE A 209 15.47 2.64 -3.17
N LEU A 210 14.85 2.70 -4.36
CA LEU A 210 14.42 1.51 -5.11
C LEU A 210 15.60 0.68 -5.62
N ASN A 211 16.72 1.30 -5.95
CA ASN A 211 17.94 0.60 -6.36
C ASN A 211 18.63 -0.11 -5.20
N GLY A 212 18.44 0.39 -3.97
CA GLY A 212 18.93 -0.26 -2.74
C GLY A 212 17.94 -1.26 -2.12
N LEU A 213 16.75 -1.43 -2.70
CA LEU A 213 15.71 -2.30 -2.20
C LEU A 213 15.88 -3.71 -2.77
N ASN A 214 16.34 -4.64 -1.91
CA ASN A 214 16.43 -6.08 -2.19
C ASN A 214 15.25 -6.84 -1.57
#